data_AF-A0A2V9F3N6-F1
#
_entry.id   AF-A0A2V9F3N6-F1
#
_cell.length_a   1.000
_cell.length_b   1.000
_cell.length_c   1.000
_cell.angle_alpha   90.00
_cell.angle_beta   90.00
_cell.angle_gamma   90.00
#
_symmetry.space_group_name_H-M   'P 1'
#
loop_
_entity.id
_entity.type
_entity.pdbx_description
1 polymer ?
#
loop_
_entity_poly.entity_id
_entity_poly.type
_entity_poly.pdbx_seq_one_letter_code
_entity_poly.pdbx_strand_id
1 'polypeptide(L)'
;MDSSPAPLRPGTRVLLDAHNCYPYYEWWFDRIERALSAGTPLAIEQDLLWAKDPRTGAMTSLVSHGAPPTGTEPGMREYFFERVRPIVEKALHEGNHGDWPLITLNLDLKSEEPEHLAAIWRLLAEYQDWLTTAPRTGTIDRMETLEVRPVLVLTGESEEQKAVFYDHVAEGGKLLVFGAVRTNTRDPSAPPQGLAPSPADNYHRWWNNSWRVVEPEGQSKAGDWTVEKESRLSQLVRYAHSHNLWIRFYTLDGATKQELSCNGWFGSYNFGSREAVRKRWEAAAKVGVDYIASDQYEELGALLKSLR
;
A
#
# COMPACT_ATOMS: atom_id res chain seq x y z
N MET A 1 -20.46 -21.69 18.24
CA MET A 1 -20.46 -20.22 18.41
C MET A 1 -20.04 -19.67 17.08
N ASP A 2 -20.94 -18.94 16.43
CA ASP A 2 -20.77 -18.44 15.08
C ASP A 2 -19.78 -17.27 15.12
N SER A 3 -18.49 -17.57 15.01
CA SER A 3 -17.43 -16.55 14.96
C SER A 3 -17.35 -16.01 13.54
N SER A 4 -18.40 -15.29 13.13
CA SER A 4 -18.29 -14.45 11.93
C SER A 4 -17.09 -13.53 12.13
N PRO A 5 -16.08 -13.55 11.24
CA PRO A 5 -14.90 -12.71 11.38
C PRO A 5 -15.34 -11.24 11.47
N ALA A 6 -14.67 -10.48 12.33
CA ALA A 6 -14.96 -9.05 12.48
C ALA A 6 -14.82 -8.37 11.10
N PRO A 7 -15.77 -7.49 10.71
CA PRO A 7 -15.72 -6.84 9.41
C PRO A 7 -14.42 -6.05 9.27
N LEU A 8 -13.73 -6.24 8.15
CA LEU A 8 -12.52 -5.50 7.79
C LEU A 8 -12.83 -4.00 7.76
N ARG A 9 -12.26 -3.24 8.70
CA ARG A 9 -12.51 -1.80 8.87
C ARG A 9 -11.22 -1.04 9.17
N PRO A 10 -11.14 0.25 8.81
CA PRO A 10 -10.04 1.11 9.23
C PRO A 10 -9.89 1.17 10.75
N GLY A 11 -8.65 1.31 11.21
CA GLY A 11 -8.28 1.43 12.62
C GLY A 11 -8.35 0.12 13.41
N THR A 12 -8.57 -1.01 12.74
CA THR A 12 -8.64 -2.32 13.41
C THR A 12 -7.29 -3.04 13.46
N ARG A 13 -6.33 -2.66 12.59
CA ARG A 13 -5.01 -3.29 12.48
C ARG A 13 -3.96 -2.27 12.10
N VAL A 14 -2.73 -2.50 12.56
CA VAL A 14 -1.52 -1.77 12.16
C VAL A 14 -0.60 -2.75 11.45
N LEU A 15 -0.27 -2.47 10.19
CA LEU A 15 0.53 -3.33 9.34
C LEU A 15 1.81 -2.62 8.88
N LEU A 16 2.89 -3.40 8.79
CA LEU A 16 4.03 -3.05 7.95
C LEU A 16 3.55 -2.94 6.51
N ASP A 17 3.95 -1.88 5.82
CA ASP A 17 3.88 -1.75 4.36
C ASP A 17 5.31 -1.80 3.82
N ALA A 18 5.65 -2.89 3.14
CA ALA A 18 6.96 -3.09 2.53
C ALA A 18 7.07 -2.19 1.30
N HIS A 19 7.65 -1.01 1.50
CA HIS A 19 7.86 0.01 0.48
C HIS A 19 8.99 -0.39 -0.48
N ASN A 20 8.87 0.02 -1.74
CA ASN A 20 9.80 -0.33 -2.80
C ASN A 20 10.09 -1.83 -2.89
N CYS A 21 9.08 -2.67 -2.61
CA CYS A 21 9.25 -4.12 -2.53
C CYS A 21 9.27 -4.71 -3.94
N TYR A 22 10.33 -4.37 -4.68
CA TYR A 22 10.62 -4.76 -6.05
C TYR A 22 12.10 -4.53 -6.41
N PRO A 23 12.65 -5.24 -7.43
CA PRO A 23 14.05 -5.11 -7.83
C PRO A 23 14.34 -3.79 -8.56
N TYR A 24 15.61 -3.38 -8.56
CA TYR A 24 16.11 -2.28 -9.40
C TYR A 24 17.37 -2.69 -10.13
N TYR A 25 17.46 -2.38 -11.42
CA TYR A 25 18.71 -2.51 -12.20
C TYR A 25 19.43 -3.87 -12.00
N GLU A 26 18.67 -4.97 -11.98
CA GLU A 26 19.14 -6.36 -11.72
C GLU A 26 19.45 -6.72 -10.24
N TRP A 27 19.29 -5.79 -9.30
CA TRP A 27 19.55 -5.99 -7.87
C TRP A 27 18.26 -6.14 -7.06
N TRP A 28 18.40 -6.70 -5.85
CA TRP A 28 17.37 -6.74 -4.80
C TRP A 28 16.08 -7.50 -5.15
N PHE A 29 16.18 -8.54 -5.99
CA PHE A 29 15.07 -9.46 -6.28
C PHE A 29 14.52 -10.17 -5.03
N ASP A 30 15.33 -10.24 -3.97
CA ASP A 30 15.01 -10.84 -2.67
C ASP A 30 14.10 -9.97 -1.78
N ARG A 31 13.78 -8.73 -2.18
CA ARG A 31 12.94 -7.82 -1.36
C ARG A 31 11.58 -8.41 -1.02
N ILE A 32 10.95 -9.16 -1.93
CA ILE A 32 9.67 -9.80 -1.62
C ILE A 32 9.83 -10.93 -0.60
N GLU A 33 10.89 -11.75 -0.69
CA GLU A 33 11.20 -12.75 0.33
C GLU A 33 11.47 -12.10 1.69
N ARG A 34 12.20 -10.97 1.70
CA ARG A 34 12.47 -10.19 2.90
C ARG A 34 11.18 -9.64 3.51
N ALA A 35 10.30 -9.06 2.71
CA ALA A 35 8.98 -8.60 3.16
C ALA A 35 8.16 -9.76 3.73
N LEU A 36 8.07 -10.89 3.03
CA LEU A 36 7.34 -12.07 3.48
C LEU A 36 7.93 -12.70 4.75
N SER A 37 9.24 -12.58 4.97
CA SER A 37 9.90 -13.03 6.21
C SER A 37 9.45 -12.25 7.45
N ALA A 38 8.96 -11.01 7.27
CA ALA A 38 8.33 -10.25 8.34
C ALA A 38 6.99 -10.86 8.79
N GLY A 39 6.41 -11.77 8.01
CA GLY A 39 5.19 -12.53 8.33
C GLY A 39 3.89 -11.79 7.98
N THR A 40 2.80 -12.54 7.87
CA THR A 40 1.45 -12.02 7.62
C THR A 40 0.67 -11.78 8.93
N PRO A 41 -0.30 -10.85 8.96
CA PRO A 41 -0.66 -9.94 7.87
C PRO A 41 0.37 -8.81 7.66
N LEU A 42 0.56 -8.40 6.39
CA LEU A 42 1.39 -7.27 5.98
C LEU A 42 0.83 -6.59 4.71
N ALA A 43 1.36 -5.42 4.37
CA ALA A 43 1.20 -4.79 3.07
C ALA A 43 2.52 -4.82 2.29
N ILE A 44 2.42 -4.85 0.96
CA ILE A 44 3.53 -4.86 0.01
C ILE A 44 3.20 -3.84 -1.07
N GLU A 45 4.11 -2.90 -1.32
CA GLU A 45 3.98 -1.92 -2.40
C GLU A 45 4.83 -2.31 -3.61
N GLN A 46 4.25 -2.15 -4.80
CA GLN A 46 4.91 -2.36 -6.08
C GLN A 46 4.69 -1.20 -7.04
N ASP A 47 5.80 -0.72 -7.59
CA ASP A 47 5.76 0.24 -8.69
C ASP A 47 5.51 -0.45 -10.03
N LEU A 48 4.60 0.11 -10.83
CA LEU A 48 4.26 -0.43 -12.14
C LEU A 48 4.51 0.59 -13.25
N LEU A 49 5.25 0.17 -14.27
CA LEU A 49 5.57 0.95 -15.46
C LEU A 49 5.07 0.24 -16.72
N TRP A 50 4.38 0.97 -17.59
CA TRP A 50 4.12 0.51 -18.95
C TRP A 50 5.33 0.74 -19.84
N ALA A 51 5.95 -0.34 -20.30
CA ALA A 51 7.09 -0.19 -21.19
C ALA A 51 7.23 -1.36 -22.17
N LYS A 52 7.98 -1.13 -23.24
CA LYS A 52 8.41 -2.19 -24.13
C LYS A 52 9.48 -3.00 -23.43
N ASP A 53 9.19 -4.25 -23.12
CA ASP A 53 10.17 -5.19 -22.58
C ASP A 53 11.28 -5.40 -23.65
N PRO A 54 12.53 -5.00 -23.37
CA PRO A 54 13.65 -5.17 -24.30
C PRO A 54 13.90 -6.62 -24.74
N ARG A 55 13.51 -7.62 -23.93
CA ARG A 55 13.74 -9.04 -24.19
C ARG A 55 12.69 -9.63 -25.13
N THR A 56 11.43 -9.29 -24.94
CA THR A 56 10.31 -9.83 -25.74
C THR A 56 9.89 -8.90 -26.88
N GLY A 57 10.22 -7.61 -26.78
CA GLY A 57 9.78 -6.58 -27.71
C GLY A 57 8.30 -6.21 -27.58
N ALA A 58 7.57 -6.78 -26.62
CA ALA A 58 6.16 -6.50 -26.38
C ALA A 58 5.99 -5.36 -25.36
N MET A 59 4.91 -4.58 -25.50
CA MET A 59 4.49 -3.66 -24.44
C MET A 59 3.87 -4.47 -23.29
N THR A 60 4.33 -4.22 -22.07
CA THR A 60 3.84 -4.91 -20.87
C THR A 60 3.94 -4.03 -19.63
N SER A 61 3.19 -4.41 -18.59
CA SER A 61 3.30 -3.83 -17.25
C SER A 61 4.47 -4.51 -16.54
N LEU A 62 5.51 -3.73 -16.26
CA LEU A 62 6.71 -4.18 -15.57
C LEU A 62 6.71 -3.67 -14.14
N VAL A 63 7.19 -4.48 -13.21
CA VAL A 63 7.47 -4.01 -11.85
C VAL A 63 8.74 -3.17 -11.89
N SER A 64 8.59 -1.84 -11.89
CA SER A 64 9.68 -0.88 -12.02
C SER A 64 9.24 0.54 -11.64
N HIS A 65 10.13 1.26 -10.95
CA HIS A 65 9.93 2.68 -10.61
C HIS A 65 10.04 3.63 -11.83
N GLY A 66 10.68 3.22 -12.92
CA GLY A 66 10.89 4.17 -14.02
C GLY A 66 11.61 3.64 -15.25
N ALA A 67 11.57 4.47 -16.28
CA ALA A 67 12.16 4.21 -17.58
C ALA A 67 13.64 4.66 -17.65
N PRO A 68 14.42 4.12 -18.61
CA PRO A 68 14.08 2.96 -19.45
C PRO A 68 14.23 1.64 -18.68
N PRO A 69 13.36 0.63 -18.93
CA PRO A 69 13.56 -0.71 -18.39
C PRO A 69 14.82 -1.35 -18.98
N THR A 70 15.46 -2.22 -18.21
CA THR A 70 16.62 -3.01 -18.59
C THR A 70 16.26 -4.31 -19.30
N GLY A 71 15.03 -4.81 -19.11
CA GLY A 71 14.53 -6.09 -19.61
C GLY A 71 14.69 -7.25 -18.63
N THR A 72 15.13 -6.95 -17.41
CA THR A 72 15.21 -7.91 -16.30
C THR A 72 14.10 -7.74 -15.27
N GLU A 73 13.34 -6.63 -15.39
CA GLU A 73 12.20 -6.34 -14.54
C GLU A 73 11.13 -7.43 -14.70
N PRO A 74 10.65 -8.02 -13.60
CA PRO A 74 9.61 -9.04 -13.68
C PRO A 74 8.24 -8.39 -13.90
N GLY A 75 7.27 -9.19 -14.35
CA GLY A 75 5.86 -8.82 -14.29
C GLY A 75 5.30 -9.03 -12.88
N MET A 76 4.16 -8.38 -12.59
CA MET A 76 3.45 -8.57 -11.31
C MET A 76 3.02 -10.04 -11.09
N ARG A 77 2.76 -10.80 -12.16
CA ARG A 77 2.44 -12.23 -12.04
C ARG A 77 3.57 -12.99 -11.36
N GLU A 78 4.76 -12.95 -11.97
CA GLU A 78 5.91 -13.73 -11.53
C GLU A 78 6.45 -13.21 -10.19
N TYR A 79 6.43 -11.89 -10.01
CA TYR A 79 7.06 -11.26 -8.86
C TYR A 79 6.16 -11.25 -7.62
N PHE A 80 4.86 -10.99 -7.76
CA PHE A 80 3.92 -10.98 -6.65
C PHE A 80 3.13 -12.28 -6.54
N PHE A 81 2.26 -12.55 -7.52
CA PHE A 81 1.24 -13.59 -7.39
C PHE A 81 1.83 -14.99 -7.24
N GLU A 82 2.84 -15.35 -8.04
CA GLU A 82 3.49 -16.66 -7.91
C GLU A 82 4.28 -16.80 -6.60
N ARG A 83 4.83 -15.70 -6.08
CA ARG A 83 5.60 -15.71 -4.82
C ARG A 83 4.71 -15.81 -3.59
N VAL A 84 3.52 -15.20 -3.62
CA VAL A 84 2.56 -15.28 -2.51
C VAL A 84 1.63 -16.48 -2.60
N ARG A 85 1.58 -17.17 -3.76
CA ARG A 85 0.73 -18.35 -4.01
C ARG A 85 0.72 -19.36 -2.87
N PRO A 86 1.86 -19.83 -2.32
CA PRO A 86 1.85 -20.83 -1.26
C PRO A 86 1.16 -20.36 0.01
N ILE A 87 1.21 -19.06 0.30
CA ILE A 87 0.56 -18.45 1.47
C ILE A 87 -0.95 -18.35 1.23
N VAL A 88 -1.33 -17.83 0.05
CA VAL A 88 -2.74 -17.59 -0.29
C VAL A 88 -3.50 -18.89 -0.48
N GLU A 89 -2.99 -19.84 -1.26
CA GLU A 89 -3.67 -21.11 -1.51
C GLU A 89 -3.79 -21.95 -0.25
N LYS A 90 -2.78 -21.94 0.63
CA LYS A 90 -2.88 -22.56 1.96
C LYS A 90 -4.01 -21.93 2.77
N ALA A 91 -4.09 -20.60 2.81
CA ALA A 91 -5.13 -19.90 3.56
C ALA A 91 -6.54 -20.20 3.03
N LEU A 92 -6.71 -20.22 1.70
CA LEU A 92 -7.97 -20.59 1.05
C LEU A 92 -8.36 -22.03 1.36
N HIS A 93 -7.41 -22.96 1.36
CA HIS A 93 -7.65 -24.36 1.69
C HIS A 93 -8.01 -24.57 3.18
N GLU A 94 -7.32 -23.89 4.09
CA GLU A 94 -7.55 -24.02 5.54
C GLU A 94 -8.83 -23.32 6.00
N GLY A 95 -9.35 -22.36 5.23
CA GLY A 95 -10.61 -21.66 5.56
C GLY A 95 -10.55 -20.82 6.85
N ASN A 96 -9.36 -20.49 7.35
CA ASN A 96 -9.21 -19.61 8.50
C ASN A 96 -9.30 -18.13 8.08
N HIS A 97 -10.51 -17.58 8.16
CA HIS A 97 -10.79 -16.20 7.72
C HIS A 97 -10.42 -15.14 8.76
N GLY A 98 -9.98 -15.53 9.97
CA GLY A 98 -9.81 -14.61 11.10
C GLY A 98 -8.80 -13.48 10.86
N ASP A 99 -7.77 -13.74 10.05
CA ASP A 99 -6.69 -12.79 9.77
C ASP A 99 -6.77 -12.16 8.37
N TRP A 100 -7.81 -12.45 7.58
CA TRP A 100 -7.89 -11.94 6.21
C TRP A 100 -8.18 -10.43 6.14
N PRO A 101 -7.69 -9.71 5.10
CA PRO A 101 -6.64 -10.11 4.17
C PRO A 101 -5.30 -10.35 4.88
N LEU A 102 -4.57 -11.35 4.40
CA LEU A 102 -3.20 -11.66 4.82
C LEU A 102 -2.18 -10.72 4.17
N ILE A 103 -2.47 -10.26 2.96
CA ILE A 103 -1.58 -9.39 2.18
C ILE A 103 -2.39 -8.25 1.59
N THR A 104 -2.00 -7.01 1.86
CA THR A 104 -2.46 -5.86 1.07
C THR A 104 -1.42 -5.56 -0.01
N LEU A 105 -1.77 -5.68 -1.29
CA LEU A 105 -0.95 -5.22 -2.40
C LEU A 105 -1.30 -3.76 -2.72
N ASN A 106 -0.32 -2.87 -2.61
CA ASN A 106 -0.44 -1.46 -2.98
C ASN A 106 0.26 -1.23 -4.32
N LEU A 107 -0.48 -0.75 -5.32
CA LEU A 107 0.03 -0.48 -6.67
C LEU A 107 0.33 1.01 -6.84
N ASP A 108 1.60 1.34 -7.07
CA ASP A 108 2.04 2.70 -7.40
C ASP A 108 2.38 2.78 -8.90
N LEU A 109 1.42 3.29 -9.67
CA LEU A 109 1.55 3.36 -11.12
C LEU A 109 2.39 4.56 -11.53
N LYS A 110 3.49 4.30 -12.24
CA LYS A 110 4.39 5.33 -12.80
C LYS A 110 3.94 5.85 -14.17
N SER A 111 2.99 5.15 -14.78
CA SER A 111 2.32 5.55 -16.00
C SER A 111 0.91 4.94 -16.06
N GLU A 112 -0.01 5.57 -16.78
CA GLU A 112 -1.45 5.25 -16.74
C GLU A 112 -2.07 5.10 -18.13
N GLU A 113 -1.29 4.61 -19.10
CA GLU A 113 -1.81 4.31 -20.43
C GLU A 113 -3.02 3.37 -20.34
N PRO A 114 -4.08 3.56 -21.16
CA PRO A 114 -5.25 2.69 -21.12
C PRO A 114 -4.92 1.20 -21.24
N GLU A 115 -3.94 0.85 -22.06
CA GLU A 115 -3.45 -0.52 -22.23
C GLU A 115 -2.75 -1.07 -20.98
N HIS A 116 -2.06 -0.20 -20.22
CA HIS A 116 -1.44 -0.53 -18.95
C HIS A 116 -2.49 -0.90 -17.91
N LEU A 117 -3.46 0.00 -17.71
CA LEU A 117 -4.58 -0.21 -16.78
C LEU A 117 -5.39 -1.45 -17.16
N ALA A 118 -5.65 -1.66 -18.46
CA ALA A 118 -6.33 -2.86 -18.95
C ALA A 118 -5.51 -4.14 -18.73
N ALA A 119 -4.18 -4.09 -18.85
CA ALA A 119 -3.30 -5.22 -18.56
C ALA A 119 -3.32 -5.59 -17.07
N ILE A 120 -3.25 -4.59 -16.18
CA ILE A 120 -3.38 -4.78 -14.73
C ILE A 120 -4.75 -5.41 -14.41
N TRP A 121 -5.85 -4.84 -14.92
CA TRP A 121 -7.19 -5.36 -14.68
C TRP A 121 -7.36 -6.82 -15.13
N ARG A 122 -6.86 -7.17 -16.32
CA ARG A 122 -6.89 -8.56 -16.82
C ARG A 122 -6.15 -9.50 -15.88
N LEU A 123 -4.96 -9.12 -15.42
CA LEU A 123 -4.18 -9.93 -14.48
C LEU A 123 -4.91 -10.09 -13.15
N LEU A 124 -5.46 -9.03 -12.57
CA LEU A 124 -6.25 -9.10 -11.34
C LEU A 124 -7.48 -10.01 -11.51
N ALA A 125 -8.15 -9.97 -12.67
CA ALA A 125 -9.32 -10.80 -12.95
C ALA A 125 -8.99 -12.31 -13.02
N GLU A 126 -7.77 -12.68 -13.44
CA GLU A 126 -7.30 -14.07 -13.38
C GLU A 126 -7.13 -14.57 -11.94
N TYR A 127 -6.79 -13.67 -11.02
CA TYR A 127 -6.59 -13.96 -9.59
C TYR A 127 -7.79 -13.59 -8.71
N GLN A 128 -8.96 -13.29 -9.29
CA GLN A 128 -10.10 -12.74 -8.55
C GLN A 128 -10.53 -13.57 -7.33
N ASP A 129 -10.35 -14.90 -7.37
CA ASP A 129 -10.70 -15.81 -6.28
C ASP A 129 -9.74 -15.69 -5.08
N TRP A 130 -8.69 -14.88 -5.18
CA TRP A 130 -7.79 -14.53 -4.09
C TRP A 130 -8.09 -13.15 -3.50
N LEU A 131 -8.81 -12.31 -4.26
CA LEU A 131 -8.93 -10.88 -3.99
C LEU A 131 -10.13 -10.57 -3.11
N THR A 132 -9.94 -9.65 -2.16
CA THR A 132 -10.99 -8.97 -1.44
C THR A 132 -11.70 -8.06 -2.42
N THR A 133 -13.02 -8.22 -2.56
CA THR A 133 -13.80 -7.51 -3.57
C THR A 133 -15.02 -6.81 -2.96
N ALA A 134 -15.66 -5.94 -3.73
CA ALA A 134 -16.98 -5.41 -3.43
C ALA A 134 -17.80 -5.32 -4.72
N PRO A 135 -19.14 -5.43 -4.66
CA PRO A 135 -19.97 -5.19 -5.83
C PRO A 135 -19.97 -3.71 -6.20
N ARG A 136 -19.80 -3.41 -7.48
CA ARG A 136 -20.00 -2.07 -8.06
C ARG A 136 -21.47 -1.70 -8.00
N THR A 137 -21.76 -0.49 -7.55
CA THR A 137 -23.12 0.05 -7.41
C THR A 137 -23.46 1.07 -8.50
N GLY A 138 -24.75 1.31 -8.73
CA GLY A 138 -25.23 2.37 -9.63
C GLY A 138 -24.74 3.78 -9.27
N THR A 139 -24.40 4.02 -8.00
CA THR A 139 -23.82 5.28 -7.49
C THR A 139 -22.58 4.99 -6.65
N ILE A 140 -21.51 5.76 -6.84
CA ILE A 140 -20.23 5.55 -6.14
C ILE A 140 -20.34 5.80 -4.63
N ASP A 141 -21.19 6.74 -4.20
CA ASP A 141 -21.40 7.05 -2.78
C ASP A 141 -22.02 5.90 -1.98
N ARG A 142 -22.65 4.92 -2.66
CA ARG A 142 -23.18 3.73 -2.02
C ARG A 142 -22.06 2.74 -1.76
N MET A 143 -21.37 2.95 -0.64
CA MET A 143 -20.28 2.10 -0.19
C MET A 143 -20.77 0.69 0.19
N GLU A 144 -20.39 -0.33 -0.58
CA GLU A 144 -20.75 -1.73 -0.32
C GLU A 144 -19.76 -2.43 0.63
N THR A 145 -20.23 -3.50 1.26
CA THR A 145 -19.43 -4.36 2.14
C THR A 145 -18.44 -5.18 1.33
N LEU A 146 -17.26 -5.41 1.90
CA LEU A 146 -16.21 -6.20 1.28
C LEU A 146 -16.48 -7.70 1.44
N GLU A 147 -16.41 -8.45 0.35
CA GLU A 147 -16.16 -9.90 0.37
C GLU A 147 -14.66 -10.10 0.64
N VAL A 148 -14.31 -10.31 1.91
CA VAL A 148 -12.91 -10.40 2.35
C VAL A 148 -12.30 -11.74 1.93
N ARG A 149 -11.15 -11.67 1.26
CA ARG A 149 -10.30 -12.80 0.84
C ARG A 149 -8.83 -12.53 1.18
N PRO A 150 -7.88 -13.47 0.99
CA PRO A 150 -6.51 -13.30 1.47
C PRO A 150 -5.74 -12.08 0.94
N VAL A 151 -6.07 -11.55 -0.24
CA VAL A 151 -5.36 -10.41 -0.83
C VAL A 151 -6.28 -9.21 -0.95
N LEU A 152 -5.90 -8.04 -0.46
CA LEU A 152 -6.57 -6.76 -0.76
C LEU A 152 -5.70 -5.96 -1.72
N VAL A 153 -6.26 -5.38 -2.78
CA VAL A 153 -5.49 -4.56 -3.73
C VAL A 153 -5.90 -3.09 -3.60
N LEU A 154 -4.92 -2.22 -3.41
CA LEU A 154 -5.07 -0.76 -3.33
C LEU A 154 -4.29 -0.08 -4.46
N THR A 155 -4.75 1.10 -4.89
CA THR A 155 -4.11 1.92 -5.92
C THR A 155 -4.28 3.41 -5.61
N GLY A 156 -3.67 4.27 -6.42
CA GLY A 156 -3.64 5.73 -6.25
C GLY A 156 -4.98 6.48 -6.43
N GLU A 157 -4.88 7.81 -6.47
CA GLU A 157 -6.01 8.77 -6.52
C GLU A 157 -6.40 9.24 -7.93
N SER A 158 -6.01 8.49 -8.96
CA SER A 158 -6.14 8.85 -10.38
C SER A 158 -7.56 8.62 -10.93
N GLU A 159 -8.04 9.56 -11.76
CA GLU A 159 -9.31 9.42 -12.46
C GLU A 159 -9.22 8.44 -13.62
N GLU A 160 -8.06 8.36 -14.27
CA GLU A 160 -7.76 7.38 -15.31
C GLU A 160 -7.84 5.96 -14.74
N GLN A 161 -7.26 5.74 -13.55
CA GLN A 161 -7.40 4.48 -12.81
C GLN A 161 -8.86 4.21 -12.45
N LYS A 162 -9.58 5.18 -11.88
CA LYS A 162 -11.00 5.05 -11.54
C LYS A 162 -11.85 4.69 -12.76
N ALA A 163 -11.58 5.30 -13.92
CA ALA A 163 -12.32 5.02 -15.14
C ALA A 163 -12.26 3.52 -15.49
N VAL A 164 -11.06 2.92 -15.44
CA VAL A 164 -10.86 1.52 -15.78
C VAL A 164 -11.31 0.57 -14.67
N PHE A 165 -10.96 0.87 -13.42
CA PHE A 165 -11.16 -0.04 -12.29
C PHE A 165 -12.53 0.09 -11.60
N TYR A 166 -13.29 1.13 -11.92
CA TYR A 166 -14.64 1.35 -11.39
C TYR A 166 -15.67 1.68 -12.47
N ASP A 167 -15.47 2.75 -13.27
CA ASP A 167 -16.54 3.25 -14.16
C ASP A 167 -16.89 2.27 -15.28
N HIS A 168 -15.90 1.55 -15.82
CA HIS A 168 -16.11 0.52 -16.83
C HIS A 168 -16.61 -0.82 -16.26
N VAL A 169 -16.63 -0.98 -14.93
CA VAL A 169 -17.18 -2.18 -14.29
C VAL A 169 -18.70 -2.09 -14.29
N ALA A 170 -19.36 -3.09 -14.88
CA ALA A 170 -20.82 -3.16 -14.91
C ALA A 170 -21.41 -3.17 -13.50
N GLU A 171 -22.62 -2.64 -13.34
CA GLU A 171 -23.35 -2.73 -12.06
C GLU A 171 -23.51 -4.17 -11.60
N GLY A 172 -23.22 -4.44 -10.33
CA GLY A 172 -23.16 -5.78 -9.76
C GLY A 172 -21.88 -6.55 -10.08
N GLY A 173 -21.00 -6.02 -10.94
CA GLY A 173 -19.66 -6.56 -11.18
C GLY A 173 -18.75 -6.42 -9.95
N LYS A 174 -17.71 -7.24 -9.87
CA LYS A 174 -16.75 -7.20 -8.76
C LYS A 174 -15.68 -6.14 -8.98
N LEU A 175 -15.51 -5.24 -8.01
CA LEU A 175 -14.33 -4.40 -7.90
C LEU A 175 -13.17 -5.24 -7.36
N LEU A 176 -12.05 -5.22 -8.08
CA LEU A 176 -10.86 -6.03 -7.78
C LEU A 176 -9.74 -5.24 -7.09
N VAL A 177 -9.83 -3.91 -7.12
CA VAL A 177 -8.85 -2.96 -6.59
C VAL A 177 -9.58 -1.69 -6.14
N PHE A 178 -9.05 -1.02 -5.12
CA PHE A 178 -9.66 0.17 -4.51
C PHE A 178 -8.70 1.37 -4.54
N GLY A 179 -9.20 2.52 -5.00
CA GLY A 179 -8.42 3.75 -5.15
C GLY A 179 -8.24 4.55 -3.86
N ALA A 180 -7.30 5.49 -3.87
CA ALA A 180 -7.10 6.45 -2.78
C ALA A 180 -8.00 7.67 -2.96
N VAL A 181 -8.42 8.29 -1.86
CA VAL A 181 -9.01 9.64 -1.93
C VAL A 181 -7.94 10.66 -2.29
N ARG A 182 -8.36 11.72 -3.00
CA ARG A 182 -7.47 12.83 -3.37
C ARG A 182 -6.88 13.53 -2.15
N THR A 183 -5.59 13.80 -2.22
CA THR A 183 -4.85 14.56 -1.22
C THR A 183 -4.42 15.92 -1.78
N ASN A 184 -4.91 16.99 -1.17
CA ASN A 184 -4.46 18.35 -1.45
C ASN A 184 -3.11 18.62 -0.77
N THR A 185 -2.05 18.65 -1.57
CA THR A 185 -0.67 18.79 -1.09
C THR A 185 -0.14 20.23 -1.06
N ARG A 186 -0.98 21.24 -1.35
CA ARG A 186 -0.55 22.66 -1.41
C ARG A 186 -0.03 23.18 -0.07
N ASP A 187 -0.70 22.79 1.02
CA ASP A 187 -0.26 23.06 2.38
C ASP A 187 -0.34 21.76 3.19
N PRO A 188 0.77 21.04 3.40
CA PRO A 188 0.77 19.80 4.16
C PRO A 188 0.38 19.99 5.64
N SER A 189 0.39 21.23 6.14
CA SER A 189 0.01 21.57 7.51
C SER A 189 -1.48 21.87 7.66
N ALA A 190 -2.25 21.87 6.56
CA ALA A 190 -3.68 22.13 6.59
C ALA A 190 -4.43 21.12 7.49
N PRO A 191 -5.60 21.48 8.04
CA PRO A 191 -6.45 20.52 8.75
C PRO A 191 -6.79 19.29 7.88
N PRO A 192 -7.05 18.11 8.45
CA PRO A 192 -7.33 16.89 7.68
C PRO A 192 -8.44 17.07 6.63
N GLN A 193 -9.50 17.82 6.96
CA GLN A 193 -10.61 18.16 6.05
C GLN A 193 -10.15 18.94 4.81
N GLY A 194 -9.11 19.76 4.95
CA GLY A 194 -8.53 20.51 3.84
C GLY A 194 -7.55 19.69 3.00
N LEU A 195 -6.96 18.64 3.59
CA LEU A 195 -6.08 17.70 2.90
C LEU A 195 -6.89 16.66 2.11
N ALA A 196 -7.84 15.98 2.73
CA ALA A 196 -8.65 14.94 2.10
C ALA A 196 -10.14 15.22 2.37
N PRO A 197 -10.80 16.05 1.53
CA PRO A 197 -12.16 16.51 1.80
C PRO A 197 -13.23 15.43 1.59
N SER A 198 -12.93 14.39 0.81
CA SER A 198 -13.88 13.31 0.49
C SER A 198 -13.77 12.17 1.51
N PRO A 199 -14.91 11.62 1.98
CA PRO A 199 -14.91 10.37 2.73
C PRO A 199 -14.61 9.17 1.82
N ALA A 200 -14.52 7.97 2.40
CA ALA A 200 -14.54 6.74 1.63
C ALA A 200 -15.87 6.58 0.87
N ASP A 201 -15.79 6.00 -0.33
CA ASP A 201 -16.93 5.64 -1.16
C ASP A 201 -16.80 4.18 -1.65
N ASN A 202 -17.58 3.73 -2.63
CA ASN A 202 -17.54 2.34 -3.08
C ASN A 202 -16.16 1.91 -3.63
N TYR A 203 -15.39 2.85 -4.21
CA TYR A 203 -14.07 2.61 -4.82
C TYR A 203 -12.91 3.24 -4.05
N HIS A 204 -13.04 4.49 -3.60
CA HIS A 204 -12.00 5.18 -2.85
C HIS A 204 -12.07 4.77 -1.38
N ARG A 205 -11.13 3.92 -0.93
CA ARG A 205 -11.19 3.29 0.40
C ARG A 205 -10.07 3.66 1.35
N TRP A 206 -9.09 4.43 0.90
CA TRP A 206 -7.91 4.73 1.70
C TRP A 206 -7.30 6.09 1.38
N TRP A 207 -6.41 6.54 2.25
CA TRP A 207 -5.74 7.82 2.18
C TRP A 207 -4.22 7.62 2.29
N ASN A 208 -3.53 7.79 1.16
CA ASN A 208 -2.10 7.58 1.04
C ASN A 208 -1.33 8.90 1.22
N ASN A 209 -0.49 8.99 2.25
CA ASN A 209 0.14 10.26 2.63
C ASN A 209 1.66 10.20 2.70
N SER A 210 2.32 11.20 2.11
CA SER A 210 3.70 11.51 2.48
C SER A 210 3.77 11.89 3.96
N TRP A 211 4.86 11.52 4.65
CA TRP A 211 5.08 11.94 6.05
C TRP A 211 5.08 13.46 6.27
N ARG A 212 5.23 14.26 5.20
CA ARG A 212 5.20 15.72 5.25
C ARG A 212 3.93 16.28 5.88
N VAL A 213 2.81 15.57 5.87
CA VAL A 213 1.58 16.05 6.54
C VAL A 213 1.69 16.02 8.07
N VAL A 214 2.69 15.30 8.61
CA VAL A 214 3.03 15.23 10.04
C VAL A 214 4.23 16.13 10.36
N GLU A 215 5.30 16.02 9.58
CA GLU A 215 6.53 16.81 9.69
C GLU A 215 6.81 17.53 8.36
N PRO A 216 6.30 18.78 8.16
CA PRO A 216 6.32 19.49 6.88
C PRO A 216 7.71 19.70 6.25
N GLU A 217 8.75 19.73 7.08
CA GLU A 217 10.14 19.81 6.65
C GLU A 217 10.60 18.56 5.86
N GLY A 218 9.92 17.43 6.05
CA GLY A 218 10.25 16.12 5.49
C GLY A 218 11.24 15.33 6.35
N GLN A 219 11.32 14.03 6.09
CA GLN A 219 12.05 13.05 6.91
C GLN A 219 13.52 13.43 7.12
N SER A 220 14.22 13.83 6.05
CA SER A 220 15.65 14.20 6.10
C SER A 220 15.97 15.47 6.89
N LYS A 221 14.95 16.25 7.26
CA LYS A 221 15.08 17.48 8.04
C LYS A 221 14.34 17.43 9.37
N ALA A 222 13.70 16.30 9.66
CA ALA A 222 12.88 16.11 10.83
C ALA A 222 13.70 16.27 12.11
N GLY A 223 13.24 17.14 13.00
CA GLY A 223 13.83 17.34 14.33
C GLY A 223 13.39 16.27 15.34
N ASP A 224 13.42 16.64 16.63
CA ASP A 224 12.92 15.79 17.71
C ASP A 224 11.43 15.44 17.54
N TRP A 225 11.03 14.28 18.06
CA TRP A 225 9.62 13.90 18.15
C TRP A 225 8.97 14.65 19.33
N THR A 226 7.94 15.45 19.06
CA THR A 226 7.32 16.32 20.07
C THR A 226 5.84 15.98 20.28
N VAL A 227 5.23 16.54 21.33
CA VAL A 227 3.81 16.37 21.64
C VAL A 227 2.92 16.93 20.53
N GLU A 228 3.35 17.99 19.86
CA GLU A 228 2.64 18.60 18.74
C GLU A 228 2.60 17.66 17.54
N LYS A 229 3.72 16.97 17.24
CA LYS A 229 3.81 15.97 16.16
C LYS A 229 2.95 14.74 16.47
N GLU A 230 2.96 14.27 17.72
CA GLU A 230 2.07 13.20 18.20
C GLU A 230 0.59 13.59 18.03
N SER A 231 0.22 14.82 18.43
CA SER A 231 -1.13 15.34 18.31
C SER A 231 -1.56 15.46 16.85
N ARG A 232 -0.67 15.93 15.97
CA ARG A 232 -0.92 16.05 14.53
C ARG A 232 -1.17 14.68 13.89
N LEU A 233 -0.30 13.72 14.15
CA LEU A 233 -0.47 12.35 13.68
C LEU A 233 -1.80 11.75 14.16
N SER A 234 -2.11 11.89 15.45
CA SER A 234 -3.38 11.44 16.02
C SER A 234 -4.60 12.08 15.35
N GLN A 235 -4.53 13.37 15.01
CA GLN A 235 -5.61 14.10 14.35
C GLN A 235 -5.90 13.55 12.94
N LEU A 236 -4.85 13.28 12.16
CA LEU A 236 -4.95 12.72 10.81
C LEU A 236 -5.56 11.32 10.83
N VAL A 237 -5.08 10.45 11.72
CA VAL A 237 -5.56 9.07 11.84
C VAL A 237 -7.01 9.01 12.29
N ARG A 238 -7.38 9.77 13.34
CA ARG A 238 -8.79 9.84 13.79
C ARG A 238 -9.72 10.35 12.70
N TYR A 239 -9.27 11.34 11.92
CA TYR A 239 -10.05 11.84 10.80
C TYR A 239 -10.27 10.76 9.73
N ALA A 240 -9.21 10.06 9.32
CA ALA A 240 -9.32 8.99 8.33
C ALA A 240 -10.32 7.92 8.76
N HIS A 241 -10.18 7.43 10.00
CA HIS A 241 -11.05 6.38 10.54
C HIS A 241 -12.49 6.84 10.70
N SER A 242 -12.74 8.10 11.10
CA SER A 242 -14.11 8.63 11.17
C SER A 242 -14.77 8.81 9.80
N HIS A 243 -13.98 8.78 8.71
CA HIS A 243 -14.43 8.85 7.33
C HIS A 243 -14.33 7.51 6.60
N ASN A 244 -14.17 6.40 7.35
CA ASN A 244 -14.03 5.04 6.82
C ASN A 244 -12.86 4.85 5.84
N LEU A 245 -11.78 5.62 6.00
CA LEU A 245 -10.56 5.50 5.20
C LEU A 245 -9.49 4.76 5.98
N TRP A 246 -8.86 3.74 5.37
CA TRP A 246 -7.55 3.30 5.83
C TRP A 246 -6.52 4.40 5.59
N ILE A 247 -5.54 4.56 6.47
CA ILE A 247 -4.50 5.58 6.32
C ILE A 247 -3.10 4.97 6.23
N ARG A 248 -2.34 5.46 5.25
CA ARG A 248 -0.93 5.10 5.04
C ARG A 248 -0.03 6.31 5.18
N PHE A 249 1.15 6.09 5.75
CA PHE A 249 2.25 7.07 5.74
C PHE A 249 3.51 6.50 5.09
N TYR A 250 4.11 7.27 4.17
CA TYR A 250 5.31 6.85 3.45
C TYR A 250 6.40 7.93 3.32
N THR A 251 7.68 7.54 3.26
CA THR A 251 8.28 6.30 3.79
C THR A 251 9.05 6.68 5.06
N LEU A 252 9.05 5.79 6.05
CA LEU A 252 9.64 6.06 7.35
C LEU A 252 10.87 5.18 7.53
N ASP A 253 12.05 5.71 7.19
CA ASP A 253 13.32 4.97 7.27
C ASP A 253 14.33 5.65 8.20
N GLY A 254 15.23 4.87 8.79
CA GLY A 254 16.28 5.32 9.70
C GLY A 254 17.62 4.67 9.40
N ALA A 255 17.90 4.38 8.13
CA ALA A 255 19.09 3.67 7.70
C ALA A 255 20.35 4.55 7.74
N THR A 256 21.50 3.94 7.99
CA THR A 256 22.81 4.56 7.80
C THR A 256 23.10 4.81 6.31
N LYS A 257 24.08 5.68 6.00
CA LYS A 257 24.52 5.91 4.61
C LYS A 257 24.96 4.62 3.91
N GLN A 258 25.59 3.70 4.66
CA GLN A 258 26.03 2.42 4.13
C GLN A 258 24.84 1.53 3.77
N GLU A 259 23.85 1.41 4.67
CA GLU A 259 22.64 0.63 4.42
C GLU A 259 21.84 1.18 3.23
N LEU A 260 21.71 2.51 3.12
CA LEU A 260 21.08 3.15 1.95
C LEU A 260 21.73 2.68 0.64
N SER A 261 23.06 2.70 0.56
CA SER A 261 23.80 2.29 -0.63
C SER A 261 23.73 0.78 -0.90
N CYS A 262 23.86 -0.05 0.15
CA CYS A 262 23.90 -1.51 -0.01
C CYS A 262 22.53 -2.10 -0.37
N ASN A 263 21.45 -1.47 0.13
CA ASN A 263 20.10 -1.99 -0.01
C ASN A 263 19.26 -1.25 -1.07
N GLY A 264 19.80 -0.20 -1.69
CA GLY A 264 19.11 0.56 -2.74
C GLY A 264 17.93 1.36 -2.22
N TRP A 265 18.05 1.93 -1.02
CA TRP A 265 17.01 2.72 -0.37
C TRP A 265 17.22 4.22 -0.61
N PHE A 266 16.15 4.99 -0.67
CA PHE A 266 16.24 6.42 -0.98
C PHE A 266 16.50 7.25 0.29
N GLY A 267 17.55 8.07 0.25
CA GLY A 267 17.88 8.97 1.36
C GLY A 267 16.83 10.08 1.62
N SER A 268 15.93 10.35 0.67
CA SER A 268 14.88 11.37 0.81
C SER A 268 13.86 11.03 1.91
N TYR A 269 13.66 9.73 2.19
CA TYR A 269 12.70 9.23 3.18
C TYR A 269 13.33 8.95 4.56
N ASN A 270 14.61 9.26 4.72
CA ASN A 270 15.39 8.79 5.86
C ASN A 270 15.51 9.86 6.97
N PHE A 271 15.21 9.48 8.21
CA PHE A 271 15.33 10.27 9.44
C PHE A 271 16.77 10.33 10.01
N GLY A 272 17.73 9.70 9.33
CA GLY A 272 19.16 9.70 9.63
C GLY A 272 19.61 8.67 10.66
N SER A 273 18.70 8.01 11.38
CA SER A 273 19.05 6.95 12.34
C SER A 273 17.88 6.05 12.74
N ARG A 274 18.21 4.83 13.18
CA ARG A 274 17.25 3.86 13.71
C ARG A 274 16.51 4.39 14.93
N GLU A 275 17.19 5.12 15.80
CA GLU A 275 16.55 5.72 16.98
C GLU A 275 15.48 6.75 16.56
N ALA A 276 15.79 7.58 15.56
CA ALA A 276 14.88 8.60 15.08
C ALA A 276 13.62 8.00 14.43
N VAL A 277 13.78 7.01 13.54
CA VAL A 277 12.63 6.37 12.87
C VAL A 277 11.80 5.55 13.84
N ARG A 278 12.42 4.84 14.81
CA ARG A 278 11.71 3.99 15.76
C ARG A 278 10.68 4.78 16.58
N LYS A 279 11.00 5.99 17.02
CA LYS A 279 10.05 6.89 17.70
C LYS A 279 8.79 7.13 16.87
N ARG A 280 8.91 7.22 15.55
CA ARG A 280 7.81 7.49 14.61
C ARG A 280 7.03 6.24 14.27
N TRP A 281 7.70 5.09 14.12
CA TRP A 281 7.01 3.81 14.00
C TRP A 281 6.18 3.48 15.25
N GLU A 282 6.74 3.68 16.45
CA GLU A 282 6.03 3.48 17.71
C GLU A 282 4.83 4.44 17.84
N ALA A 283 5.01 5.72 17.49
CA ALA A 283 3.92 6.69 17.49
C ALA A 283 2.81 6.32 16.49
N ALA A 284 3.18 5.98 15.24
CA ALA A 284 2.23 5.55 14.21
C ALA A 284 1.45 4.30 14.62
N ALA A 285 2.13 3.30 15.18
CA ALA A 285 1.50 2.08 15.66
C ALA A 285 0.54 2.37 16.83
N LYS A 286 0.98 3.17 17.79
CA LYS A 286 0.18 3.54 18.97
C LYS A 286 -1.12 4.27 18.63
N VAL A 287 -1.11 5.14 17.62
CA VAL A 287 -2.32 5.86 17.20
C VAL A 287 -3.21 5.06 16.22
N GLY A 288 -2.76 3.90 15.77
CA GLY A 288 -3.52 3.02 14.89
C GLY A 288 -3.39 3.33 13.40
N VAL A 289 -2.24 3.82 12.92
CA VAL A 289 -2.00 3.93 11.46
C VAL A 289 -2.16 2.56 10.80
N ASP A 290 -2.99 2.44 9.78
CA ASP A 290 -3.29 1.14 9.16
C ASP A 290 -2.08 0.56 8.43
N TYR A 291 -1.33 1.41 7.70
CA TYR A 291 -0.17 1.02 6.90
C TYR A 291 1.03 1.94 7.19
N ILE A 292 2.10 1.38 7.74
CA ILE A 292 3.36 2.11 8.01
C ILE A 292 4.38 1.67 6.96
N ALA A 293 4.68 2.54 6.00
CA ALA A 293 5.59 2.21 4.92
C ALA A 293 7.05 2.40 5.34
N SER A 294 7.87 1.37 5.14
CA SER A 294 9.32 1.43 5.34
C SER A 294 10.05 0.49 4.39
N ASP A 295 11.27 0.84 4.03
CA ASP A 295 12.24 0.00 3.35
C ASP A 295 12.91 -1.03 4.30
N GLN A 296 12.80 -0.83 5.63
CA GLN A 296 13.37 -1.69 6.69
C GLN A 296 12.37 -2.73 7.20
N TYR A 297 11.90 -3.60 6.29
CA TYR A 297 10.75 -4.51 6.49
C TYR A 297 10.85 -5.34 7.77
N GLU A 298 11.98 -6.02 7.97
CA GLU A 298 12.15 -6.97 9.06
C GLU A 298 12.20 -6.27 10.41
N GLU A 299 12.81 -5.09 10.48
CA GLU A 299 12.92 -4.30 11.71
C GLU A 299 11.55 -3.75 12.13
N LEU A 300 10.80 -3.15 11.20
CA LEU A 300 9.45 -2.66 11.46
C LEU A 300 8.49 -3.82 11.77
N GLY A 301 8.56 -4.92 11.02
CA GLY A 301 7.77 -6.12 11.29
C GLY A 301 8.01 -6.70 12.68
N ALA A 302 9.27 -6.78 13.12
CA ALA A 302 9.62 -7.22 14.46
C ALA A 302 9.11 -6.25 15.55
N LEU A 303 9.23 -4.94 15.32
CA LEU A 303 8.70 -3.93 16.23
C LEU A 303 7.19 -4.07 16.39
N LEU A 304 6.42 -4.13 15.31
CA LEU A 304 4.96 -4.22 15.37
C LEU A 304 4.49 -5.49 16.08
N LYS A 305 5.19 -6.61 15.91
CA LYS A 305 4.91 -7.84 16.68
C LYS A 305 5.18 -7.67 18.18
N SER A 306 6.20 -6.91 18.56
CA SER A 306 6.53 -6.65 19.97
C SER A 306 5.54 -5.73 20.68
N LEU A 307 4.72 -4.98 19.92
CA LEU A 307 3.70 -4.06 20.44
C LEU A 307 2.31 -4.70 20.58
N ARG A 308 2.11 -5.93 20.09
CA ARG A 308 0.87 -6.70 20.21
C ARG A 308 0.87 -7.50 21.51
#